data_AF-A0A8J8CVR6-F1
#
_entry.id   AF-A0A8J8CVR6-F1
#
_cell.length_a   1.000
_cell.length_b   1.000
_cell.length_c   1.000
_cell.angle_alpha   90.00
_cell.angle_beta   90.00
_cell.angle_gamma   90.00
#
_symmetry.space_group_name_H-M   'P 1'
#
loop_
_entity.id
_entity.type
_entity.pdbx_description
1 polymer ?
#
loop_
_entity_poly.entity_id
_entity_poly.type
_entity_poly.pdbx_seq_one_letter_code
_entity_poly.pdbx_strand_id
1 'polypeptide(L)'
;MTDRAVSTVVDAALCLLLVSGAVATLVALPEEPEPSRADAADDAANAVGASTARVNYTLAAGDRDLERSAHGTLAEHLADAAVANASVRGRPLSNASDGFERAATALVAAELARPNGSVAVRARWEPYPDAPIGGEASAGVAPPPGADVHVATLTVPSGAAMNREDARSAADDGYRSVARVAAHGVVETLFPPEETALSLQDPATESATVARYRRAAGLFGSQVDVDGPDDVPRANDRLADALVDEFAGDLASRYDTPRAAADAVAVGEVRITVRAWER
;
A
#
# COMPACT_ATOMS: atom_id res chain seq x y z
N MET A 1 -8.30 51.29 -26.64
CA MET A 1 -8.59 49.85 -26.78
C MET A 1 -7.27 49.08 -27.00
N THR A 2 -6.24 49.39 -26.20
CA THR A 2 -4.84 49.10 -26.55
C THR A 2 -4.04 48.46 -25.40
N ASP A 3 -4.57 48.44 -24.16
CA ASP A 3 -3.88 47.83 -23.01
C ASP A 3 -3.98 46.30 -22.95
N ARG A 4 -5.05 45.70 -23.49
CA ARG A 4 -5.21 44.23 -23.44
C ARG A 4 -4.27 43.46 -24.38
N ALA A 5 -3.83 44.08 -25.47
CA ALA A 5 -2.95 43.42 -26.45
C ALA A 5 -1.48 43.37 -25.98
N VAL A 6 -1.05 44.31 -25.14
CA VAL A 6 0.33 44.34 -24.62
C VAL A 6 0.53 43.26 -23.55
N SER A 7 -0.49 43.00 -22.72
CA SER A 7 -0.40 42.02 -21.62
C SER A 7 -0.28 40.57 -22.12
N THR A 8 -0.98 40.18 -23.19
CA THR A 8 -0.91 38.81 -23.72
C THR A 8 0.39 38.55 -24.48
N VAL A 9 0.92 39.54 -25.18
CA VAL A 9 2.20 39.42 -25.90
C VAL A 9 3.37 39.31 -24.92
N VAL A 10 3.35 40.10 -23.84
CA VAL A 10 4.36 40.01 -22.77
C VAL A 10 4.29 38.67 -22.02
N ASP A 11 3.09 38.17 -21.74
CA ASP A 11 2.91 36.90 -21.04
C ASP A 11 3.33 35.70 -21.90
N ALA A 12 3.01 35.72 -23.20
CA ALA A 12 3.47 34.72 -24.15
C ALA A 12 5.01 34.76 -24.33
N ALA A 13 5.60 35.95 -24.37
CA ALA A 13 7.04 36.11 -24.45
C ALA A 13 7.74 35.59 -23.18
N LEU A 14 7.20 35.89 -22.00
CA LEU A 14 7.73 35.39 -20.72
C LEU A 14 7.62 33.87 -20.63
N CYS A 15 6.49 33.30 -21.03
CA CYS A 15 6.28 31.85 -21.08
C CYS A 15 7.29 31.17 -22.01
N LEU A 16 7.48 31.71 -23.23
CA LEU A 16 8.49 31.20 -24.16
C LEU A 16 9.91 31.37 -23.61
N LEU A 17 10.21 32.43 -22.88
CA LEU A 17 11.53 32.66 -22.27
C LEU A 17 11.80 31.65 -21.15
N LEU A 18 10.80 31.36 -20.31
CA LEU A 18 10.88 30.35 -19.26
C LEU A 18 11.03 28.94 -19.84
N VAL A 19 10.27 28.60 -20.88
CA VAL A 19 10.39 27.30 -21.57
C VAL A 19 11.76 27.17 -22.26
N SER A 20 12.23 28.22 -22.93
CA SER A 20 13.54 28.23 -23.59
C SER A 20 14.68 28.15 -22.57
N GLY A 21 14.55 28.84 -21.45
CA GLY A 21 15.49 28.78 -20.33
C GLY A 21 15.54 27.39 -19.71
N ALA A 22 14.39 26.76 -19.48
CA ALA A 22 14.30 25.39 -18.96
C ALA A 22 14.94 24.36 -19.92
N VAL A 23 14.74 24.53 -21.23
CA VAL A 23 15.38 23.68 -22.25
C VAL A 23 16.89 23.91 -22.30
N ALA A 24 17.34 25.17 -22.22
CA ALA A 24 18.77 25.50 -22.19
C ALA A 24 19.47 24.96 -20.95
N THR A 25 18.80 24.95 -19.78
CA THR A 25 19.34 24.32 -18.57
C THR A 25 19.41 22.80 -18.70
N LEU A 26 18.48 22.16 -19.42
CA LEU A 26 18.50 20.71 -19.69
C LEU A 26 19.67 20.30 -20.59
N VAL A 27 20.04 21.13 -21.58
CA VAL A 27 21.17 20.85 -22.49
C VAL A 27 22.53 21.12 -21.85
N ALA A 28 22.58 21.98 -20.83
CA ALA A 28 23.81 22.38 -20.15
C ALA A 28 24.13 21.57 -18.89
N LEU A 29 23.34 20.52 -18.58
CA LEU A 29 23.68 19.60 -17.50
C LEU A 29 24.96 18.84 -17.90
N PRO A 30 26.05 18.92 -17.11
CA PRO A 30 27.12 17.95 -17.26
C PRO A 30 26.51 16.55 -17.16
N GLU A 31 27.01 15.59 -17.95
CA GLU A 31 26.63 14.18 -17.80
C GLU A 31 26.71 13.86 -16.30
N GLU A 32 25.56 13.51 -15.70
CA GLU A 32 25.55 13.04 -14.33
C GLU A 32 26.49 11.83 -14.29
N PRO A 33 27.46 11.80 -13.35
CA PRO A 33 28.31 10.62 -13.22
C PRO A 33 27.40 9.41 -13.11
N GLU A 34 27.67 8.35 -13.90
CA GLU A 34 26.84 7.14 -13.84
C GLU A 34 26.66 6.75 -12.37
N PRO A 35 25.41 6.56 -11.92
CA PRO A 35 25.12 6.34 -10.51
C PRO A 35 25.97 5.19 -10.02
N SER A 36 26.65 5.41 -8.88
CA SER A 36 27.55 4.41 -8.35
C SER A 36 26.75 3.16 -8.00
N ARG A 37 27.37 1.97 -8.10
CA ARG A 37 26.70 0.70 -7.77
C ARG A 37 26.04 0.73 -6.38
N ALA A 38 26.67 1.44 -5.43
CA ALA A 38 26.18 1.58 -4.07
C ALA A 38 24.84 2.33 -3.99
N ASP A 39 24.57 3.24 -4.92
CA ASP A 39 23.39 4.13 -4.89
C ASP A 39 22.21 3.54 -5.70
N ALA A 40 22.42 2.46 -6.46
CA ALA A 40 21.41 1.94 -7.38
C ALA A 40 20.08 1.54 -6.71
N ALA A 41 20.14 1.05 -5.46
CA ALA A 41 18.94 0.71 -4.68
C ALA A 41 18.24 1.96 -4.14
N ASP A 42 19.00 2.98 -3.72
CA ASP A 42 18.47 4.26 -3.24
C ASP A 42 17.85 5.08 -4.38
N ASP A 43 18.47 5.10 -5.56
CA ASP A 43 17.91 5.72 -6.76
C ASP A 43 16.60 5.04 -7.19
N ALA A 44 16.56 3.70 -7.12
CA ALA A 44 15.33 2.96 -7.40
C ALA A 44 14.26 3.22 -6.33
N ALA A 45 14.63 3.34 -5.06
CA ALA A 45 13.71 3.70 -3.99
C ALA A 45 13.15 5.12 -4.17
N ASN A 46 13.98 6.08 -4.56
CA ASN A 46 13.56 7.43 -4.89
C ASN A 46 12.61 7.44 -6.10
N ALA A 47 12.92 6.69 -7.16
CA ALA A 47 12.05 6.56 -8.32
C ALA A 47 10.70 5.94 -7.94
N VAL A 48 10.68 4.87 -7.14
CA VAL A 48 9.44 4.23 -6.67
C VAL A 48 8.60 5.20 -5.83
N GLY A 49 9.23 5.95 -4.93
CA GLY A 49 8.56 6.90 -4.04
C GLY A 49 8.05 8.16 -4.72
N ALA A 50 8.71 8.64 -5.78
CA ALA A 50 8.40 9.92 -6.41
C ALA A 50 7.60 9.80 -7.73
N SER A 51 7.71 8.68 -8.45
CA SER A 51 7.06 8.52 -9.75
C SER A 51 5.58 8.22 -9.60
N THR A 52 4.75 9.09 -10.16
CA THR A 52 3.28 8.93 -10.18
C THR A 52 2.81 8.25 -11.45
N ALA A 53 1.84 7.36 -11.32
CA ALA A 53 1.24 6.65 -12.44
C ALA A 53 -0.25 6.35 -12.21
N ARG A 54 -0.92 5.96 -13.29
CA ARG A 54 -2.29 5.43 -13.27
C ARG A 54 -2.25 3.94 -13.57
N VAL A 55 -2.86 3.13 -12.72
CA VAL A 55 -3.09 1.70 -12.96
C VAL A 55 -4.54 1.51 -13.40
N ASN A 56 -4.75 0.95 -14.59
CA ASN A 56 -6.07 0.49 -15.04
C ASN A 56 -6.16 -1.01 -14.81
N TYR A 57 -7.27 -1.48 -14.24
CA TYR A 57 -7.42 -2.88 -13.87
C TYR A 57 -8.89 -3.31 -13.92
N THR A 58 -9.07 -4.63 -13.93
CA THR A 58 -10.38 -5.26 -13.80
C THR A 58 -10.54 -5.78 -12.38
N LEU A 59 -11.62 -5.36 -11.71
CA LEU A 59 -12.04 -5.88 -10.42
C LEU A 59 -13.09 -6.97 -10.64
N ALA A 60 -12.83 -8.18 -10.12
CA ALA A 60 -13.82 -9.25 -10.17
C ALA A 60 -14.84 -9.06 -9.04
N ALA A 61 -16.07 -8.70 -9.40
CA ALA A 61 -17.16 -8.38 -8.49
C ALA A 61 -18.30 -9.41 -8.60
N GLY A 62 -18.07 -10.61 -8.06
CA GLY A 62 -19.02 -11.72 -8.19
C GLY A 62 -19.12 -12.20 -9.63
N ASP A 63 -20.29 -12.08 -10.25
CA ASP A 63 -20.56 -12.51 -11.63
C ASP A 63 -20.22 -11.42 -12.68
N ARG A 64 -19.57 -10.34 -12.27
CA ARG A 64 -19.25 -9.19 -13.14
C ARG A 64 -17.78 -8.79 -13.04
N ASP A 65 -17.27 -8.31 -14.16
CA ASP A 65 -15.97 -7.66 -14.25
C ASP A 65 -16.16 -6.15 -14.36
N LEU A 66 -15.49 -5.38 -13.51
CA LEU A 66 -15.58 -3.93 -13.49
C LEU A 66 -14.25 -3.30 -13.86
N GLU A 67 -14.24 -2.45 -14.89
CA GLU A 67 -13.07 -1.63 -15.20
C GLU A 67 -12.92 -0.52 -14.17
N ARG A 68 -11.72 -0.40 -13.61
CA ARG A 68 -11.35 0.58 -12.59
C ARG A 68 -10.00 1.17 -12.91
N SER A 69 -9.72 2.32 -12.31
CA SER A 69 -8.43 2.98 -12.38
C SER A 69 -8.05 3.56 -11.03
N ALA A 70 -6.78 3.44 -10.66
CA ALA A 70 -6.20 4.05 -9.47
C ALA A 70 -5.05 4.98 -9.85
N HIS A 71 -4.85 6.03 -9.07
CA HIS A 71 -3.77 7.01 -9.24
C HIS A 71 -2.96 7.07 -7.96
N GLY A 72 -1.64 7.19 -8.11
CA GLY A 72 -0.73 7.23 -6.99
C GLY A 72 0.71 7.08 -7.46
N THR A 73 1.64 7.09 -6.53
CA THR A 73 3.03 6.74 -6.75
C THR A 73 3.18 5.24 -7.01
N LEU A 74 4.30 4.82 -7.60
CA LEU A 74 4.63 3.39 -7.76
C LEU A 74 4.67 2.68 -6.39
N ALA A 75 5.16 3.38 -5.37
CA ALA A 75 5.15 2.96 -3.97
C ALA A 75 3.73 2.72 -3.44
N GLU A 76 2.83 3.69 -3.63
CA GLU A 76 1.42 3.58 -3.21
C GLU A 76 0.71 2.44 -3.94
N HIS A 77 0.89 2.28 -5.26
CA HIS A 77 0.27 1.16 -6.00
C HIS A 77 0.71 -0.21 -5.47
N LEU A 78 1.99 -0.38 -5.12
CA LEU A 78 2.48 -1.62 -4.51
C LEU A 78 1.99 -1.79 -3.07
N ALA A 79 1.87 -0.71 -2.32
CA ALA A 79 1.33 -0.74 -0.97
C ALA A 79 -0.15 -1.17 -0.96
N ASP A 80 -0.95 -0.55 -1.82
CA ASP A 80 -2.36 -0.91 -2.04
C ASP A 80 -2.48 -2.36 -2.51
N ALA A 81 -1.58 -2.81 -3.39
CA ALA A 81 -1.57 -4.20 -3.86
C ALA A 81 -1.27 -5.18 -2.72
N ALA A 82 -0.32 -4.85 -1.85
CA ALA A 82 0.00 -5.67 -0.67
C ALA A 82 -1.19 -5.75 0.30
N VAL A 83 -1.90 -4.64 0.55
CA VAL A 83 -3.11 -4.62 1.39
C VAL A 83 -4.27 -5.38 0.71
N ALA A 84 -4.45 -5.20 -0.60
CA ALA A 84 -5.51 -5.85 -1.36
C ALA A 84 -5.33 -7.38 -1.44
N ASN A 85 -4.08 -7.85 -1.47
CA ASN A 85 -3.70 -9.27 -1.44
C ASN A 85 -3.55 -9.81 -0.01
N ALA A 86 -4.20 -9.18 0.98
CA ALA A 86 -4.13 -9.64 2.36
C ALA A 86 -4.69 -11.05 2.53
N SER A 87 -3.97 -11.83 3.34
CA SER A 87 -4.27 -13.21 3.66
C SER A 87 -4.35 -13.41 5.17
N VAL A 88 -5.12 -14.41 5.60
CA VAL A 88 -5.24 -14.83 6.99
C VAL A 88 -4.72 -16.26 7.08
N ARG A 89 -3.56 -16.45 7.71
CA ARG A 89 -2.84 -17.72 7.79
C ARG A 89 -2.60 -18.32 6.40
N GLY A 90 -2.18 -17.47 5.46
CA GLY A 90 -1.93 -17.83 4.06
C GLY A 90 -3.18 -18.08 3.22
N ARG A 91 -4.40 -17.88 3.75
CA ARG A 91 -5.64 -17.98 2.99
C ARG A 91 -6.07 -16.60 2.52
N PRO A 92 -6.17 -16.33 1.20
CA PRO A 92 -6.58 -15.02 0.70
C PRO A 92 -7.95 -14.58 1.22
N LEU A 93 -8.09 -13.29 1.52
CA LEU A 93 -9.38 -12.67 1.89
C LEU A 93 -10.28 -12.50 0.66
N SER A 94 -9.70 -12.17 -0.49
CA SER A 94 -10.41 -11.98 -1.75
C SER A 94 -9.46 -12.23 -2.91
N ASN A 95 -10.02 -12.66 -4.05
CA ASN A 95 -9.31 -12.70 -5.33
C ASN A 95 -9.79 -11.55 -6.26
N ALA A 96 -10.68 -10.68 -5.77
CA ALA A 96 -11.27 -9.60 -6.56
C ALA A 96 -10.19 -8.64 -7.11
N SER A 97 -9.11 -8.48 -6.34
CA SER A 97 -8.03 -7.51 -6.60
C SER A 97 -6.83 -8.11 -7.34
N ASP A 98 -6.87 -9.38 -7.75
CA ASP A 98 -5.74 -10.01 -8.48
C ASP A 98 -5.40 -9.24 -9.77
N GLY A 99 -6.42 -8.65 -10.41
CA GLY A 99 -6.25 -7.80 -11.59
C GLY A 99 -5.46 -6.52 -11.26
N PHE A 100 -5.71 -5.92 -10.11
CA PHE A 100 -4.99 -4.74 -9.63
C PHE A 100 -3.54 -5.09 -9.27
N GLU A 101 -3.31 -6.16 -8.51
CA GLU A 101 -1.97 -6.61 -8.12
C GLU A 101 -1.08 -6.84 -9.35
N ARG A 102 -1.58 -7.61 -10.33
CA ARG A 102 -0.84 -7.87 -11.59
C ARG A 102 -0.54 -6.58 -12.35
N ALA A 103 -1.49 -5.66 -12.44
CA ALA A 103 -1.30 -4.41 -13.17
C ALA A 103 -0.30 -3.48 -12.46
N ALA A 104 -0.39 -3.35 -11.14
CA ALA A 104 0.53 -2.55 -10.33
C ALA A 104 1.96 -3.11 -10.37
N THR A 105 2.13 -4.42 -10.13
CA THR A 105 3.45 -5.08 -10.15
C THR A 105 4.10 -5.05 -11.53
N ALA A 106 3.33 -5.24 -12.60
CA ALA A 106 3.84 -5.15 -13.97
C ALA A 106 4.26 -3.72 -14.33
N LEU A 107 3.50 -2.71 -13.90
CA LEU A 107 3.83 -1.30 -14.08
C LEU A 107 5.16 -0.97 -13.39
N VAL A 108 5.32 -1.31 -12.10
CA VAL A 108 6.56 -1.04 -11.37
C VAL A 108 7.75 -1.77 -12.00
N ALA A 109 7.58 -3.03 -12.40
CA ALA A 109 8.64 -3.79 -13.06
C ALA A 109 9.07 -3.16 -14.40
N ALA A 110 8.12 -2.59 -15.15
CA ALA A 110 8.41 -1.92 -16.42
C ALA A 110 9.15 -0.60 -16.21
N GLU A 111 8.73 0.22 -15.24
CA GLU A 111 9.36 1.52 -14.93
C GLU A 111 10.79 1.37 -14.39
N LEU A 112 11.07 0.28 -13.67
CA LEU A 112 12.39 0.01 -13.07
C LEU A 112 13.30 -0.85 -13.96
N ALA A 113 12.85 -1.23 -15.16
CA ALA A 113 13.64 -2.04 -16.06
C ALA A 113 14.90 -1.28 -16.49
N ARG A 114 16.08 -1.88 -16.26
CA ARG A 114 17.37 -1.32 -16.70
C ARG A 114 18.10 -2.28 -17.65
N PRO A 115 18.90 -1.76 -18.59
CA PRO A 115 19.67 -2.60 -19.52
C PRO A 115 20.73 -3.47 -18.81
N ASN A 116 21.46 -2.88 -17.86
CA ASN A 116 22.67 -3.48 -17.25
C ASN A 116 22.50 -3.81 -15.75
N GLY A 117 21.28 -3.73 -15.21
CA GLY A 117 21.00 -3.98 -13.80
C GLY A 117 19.61 -4.58 -13.60
N SER A 118 19.40 -5.23 -12.47
CA SER A 118 18.11 -5.77 -12.07
C SER A 118 17.66 -5.13 -10.77
N VAL A 119 16.36 -4.87 -10.69
CA VAL A 119 15.71 -4.33 -9.50
C VAL A 119 14.53 -5.23 -9.14
N ALA A 120 14.40 -5.55 -7.86
CA ALA A 120 13.23 -6.16 -7.27
C ALA A 120 12.68 -5.26 -6.18
N VAL A 121 11.37 -5.06 -6.19
CA VAL A 121 10.67 -4.27 -5.17
C VAL A 121 9.65 -5.17 -4.51
N ARG A 122 9.65 -5.20 -3.17
CA ARG A 122 8.69 -5.96 -2.38
C ARG A 122 8.00 -5.04 -1.39
N ALA A 123 6.69 -4.94 -1.49
CA ALA A 123 5.84 -4.32 -0.49
C ALA A 123 5.28 -5.39 0.44
N ARG A 124 5.42 -5.21 1.75
CA ARG A 124 4.87 -6.11 2.78
C ARG A 124 4.08 -5.29 3.80
N TRP A 125 2.83 -5.72 4.01
CA TRP A 125 1.94 -5.17 5.03
C TRP A 125 1.66 -6.23 6.09
N GLU A 126 1.89 -5.88 7.35
CA GLU A 126 1.63 -6.74 8.50
C GLU A 126 1.37 -5.86 9.74
N PRO A 127 0.37 -6.18 10.57
CA PRO A 127 0.05 -5.45 11.80
C PRO A 127 1.20 -5.32 12.79
N TYR A 128 2.02 -6.35 12.84
CA TYR A 128 3.27 -6.48 13.59
C TYR A 128 4.05 -7.65 12.96
N PRO A 129 5.37 -7.76 13.18
CA PRO A 129 6.20 -8.78 12.54
C PRO A 129 5.63 -10.20 12.68
N ASP A 130 5.46 -10.88 11.55
CA ASP A 130 4.99 -12.27 11.43
C ASP A 130 3.57 -12.49 11.98
N ALA A 131 2.74 -11.46 11.97
CA ALA A 131 1.34 -11.56 12.32
C ALA A 131 0.62 -12.64 11.49
N PRO A 132 -0.43 -13.28 12.01
CA PRO A 132 -1.21 -14.28 11.28
C PRO A 132 -1.99 -13.68 10.11
N ILE A 133 -2.00 -12.35 9.98
CA ILE A 133 -2.64 -11.58 8.91
C ILE A 133 -1.59 -10.69 8.28
N GLY A 134 -1.54 -10.68 6.95
CA GLY A 134 -0.65 -9.80 6.20
C GLY A 134 -0.78 -10.03 4.71
N GLY A 135 -0.11 -9.18 3.94
CA GLY A 135 -0.10 -9.26 2.49
C GLY A 135 1.23 -8.81 1.90
N GLU A 136 1.48 -9.24 0.68
CA GLU A 136 2.72 -8.98 -0.04
C GLU A 136 2.41 -8.74 -1.52
N ALA A 137 3.15 -7.81 -2.12
CA ALA A 137 3.20 -7.61 -3.56
C ALA A 137 4.67 -7.44 -3.97
N SER A 138 5.08 -8.11 -5.06
CA SER A 138 6.46 -8.08 -5.55
C SER A 138 6.51 -7.74 -7.04
N ALA A 139 7.40 -6.82 -7.39
CA ALA A 139 7.69 -6.41 -8.77
C ALA A 139 9.16 -6.71 -9.10
N GLY A 140 9.40 -7.20 -10.33
CA GLY A 140 10.72 -7.63 -10.78
C GLY A 140 11.05 -9.09 -10.41
N VAL A 141 12.23 -9.55 -10.83
CA VAL A 141 12.69 -10.93 -10.60
C VAL A 141 13.49 -11.01 -9.31
N ALA A 142 13.43 -12.10 -8.55
CA ALA A 142 14.25 -12.23 -7.34
C ALA A 142 15.76 -12.27 -7.66
N PRO A 143 16.63 -11.74 -6.77
CA PRO A 143 18.08 -11.82 -6.96
C PRO A 143 18.56 -13.28 -6.99
N PRO A 144 19.48 -13.64 -7.91
CA PRO A 144 20.12 -14.95 -7.91
C PRO A 144 20.85 -15.24 -6.58
N PRO A 145 20.99 -16.52 -6.20
CA PRO A 145 21.79 -16.89 -5.03
C PRO A 145 23.24 -16.40 -5.17
N GLY A 146 23.73 -15.68 -4.16
CA GLY A 146 25.12 -15.19 -4.12
C GLY A 146 25.38 -13.90 -4.92
N ALA A 147 24.35 -13.27 -5.50
CA ALA A 147 24.48 -11.93 -6.07
C ALA A 147 24.85 -10.91 -4.98
N ASP A 148 25.67 -9.93 -5.35
CA ASP A 148 25.90 -8.75 -4.52
C ASP A 148 24.68 -7.83 -4.64
N VAL A 149 23.95 -7.64 -3.54
CA VAL A 149 22.65 -6.97 -3.52
C VAL A 149 22.71 -5.73 -2.64
N HIS A 150 22.40 -4.59 -3.25
CA HIS A 150 22.15 -3.35 -2.54
C HIS A 150 20.67 -3.27 -2.14
N VAL A 151 20.40 -2.82 -0.91
CA VAL A 151 19.05 -2.79 -0.33
C VAL A 151 18.74 -1.40 0.19
N ALA A 152 17.59 -0.87 -0.24
CA ALA A 152 16.99 0.34 0.30
C ALA A 152 15.58 0.02 0.83
N THR A 153 15.12 0.75 1.84
CA THR A 153 13.77 0.58 2.40
C THR A 153 13.07 1.91 2.57
N LEU A 154 11.79 1.95 2.21
CA LEU A 154 10.91 3.06 2.52
C LEU A 154 9.60 2.55 3.12
N THR A 155 8.85 3.46 3.74
CA THR A 155 7.55 3.15 4.37
C THR A 155 6.49 4.02 3.72
N VAL A 156 5.36 3.40 3.39
CA VAL A 156 4.19 4.06 2.78
C VAL A 156 3.00 3.88 3.71
N PRO A 157 2.12 4.88 3.89
CA PRO A 157 0.89 4.70 4.65
C PRO A 157 0.01 3.58 4.06
N SER A 158 -0.58 2.75 4.91
CA SER A 158 -1.52 1.69 4.51
C SER A 158 -2.98 2.16 4.40
N GLY A 159 -3.25 3.43 4.73
CA GLY A 159 -4.58 4.02 4.78
C GLY A 159 -5.30 3.90 6.14
N ALA A 160 -4.76 3.16 7.11
CA ALA A 160 -5.30 3.16 8.48
C ALA A 160 -5.02 4.47 9.22
N ALA A 161 -5.99 4.96 9.99
CA ALA A 161 -5.81 6.14 10.87
C ALA A 161 -5.03 5.84 12.16
N MET A 162 -4.64 4.58 12.40
CA MET A 162 -3.95 4.17 13.61
C MET A 162 -2.55 4.77 13.71
N ASN A 163 -2.29 5.49 14.80
CA ASN A 163 -0.99 6.03 15.10
C ASN A 163 -0.25 5.17 16.15
N ARG A 164 1.08 5.17 16.11
CA ARG A 164 1.92 4.39 17.04
C ARG A 164 1.77 4.83 18.50
N GLU A 165 1.29 6.04 18.76
CA GLU A 165 1.07 6.58 20.11
C GLU A 165 -0.15 5.95 20.79
N ASP A 166 -1.19 5.62 20.03
CA ASP A 166 -2.39 4.93 20.51
C ASP A 166 -2.03 3.53 21.01
N ALA A 167 -1.21 2.79 20.25
CA ALA A 167 -0.71 1.47 20.66
C ALA A 167 0.14 1.56 21.94
N ARG A 168 1.00 2.58 22.05
CA ARG A 168 1.84 2.81 23.24
C ARG A 168 1.02 3.18 24.46
N SER A 169 -0.01 4.00 24.29
CA SER A 169 -0.93 4.37 25.38
C SER A 169 -1.71 3.15 25.86
N ALA A 170 -2.16 2.31 24.93
CA ALA A 170 -2.85 1.06 25.25
C ALA A 170 -1.96 0.02 25.96
N ALA A 171 -0.63 0.13 25.84
CA ALA A 171 0.31 -0.79 26.49
C ALA A 171 0.24 -0.72 28.03
N ASP A 172 -0.16 0.43 28.58
CA ASP A 172 -0.33 0.61 30.03
C ASP A 172 -1.45 -0.29 30.60
N ASP A 173 -2.42 -0.65 29.74
CA ASP A 173 -3.53 -1.56 30.06
C ASP A 173 -3.25 -3.03 29.65
N GLY A 174 -2.04 -3.33 29.17
CA GLY A 174 -1.57 -4.68 28.86
C GLY A 174 -1.80 -5.15 27.41
N TYR A 175 -1.38 -6.39 27.11
CA TYR A 175 -1.38 -6.95 25.74
C TYR A 175 -2.74 -6.92 25.05
N ARG A 176 -3.83 -7.15 25.79
CA ARG A 176 -5.18 -7.16 25.22
C ARG A 176 -5.57 -5.79 24.66
N SER A 177 -5.17 -4.71 25.32
CA SER A 177 -5.46 -3.35 24.86
C SER A 177 -4.63 -2.99 23.62
N VAL A 178 -3.36 -3.39 23.58
CA VAL A 178 -2.52 -3.27 22.37
C VAL A 178 -3.12 -4.07 21.20
N ALA A 179 -3.53 -5.31 21.47
CA ALA A 179 -4.19 -6.17 20.49
C ALA A 179 -5.49 -5.56 19.95
N ARG A 180 -6.29 -4.89 20.80
CA ARG A 180 -7.49 -4.15 20.37
C ARG A 180 -7.14 -3.04 19.39
N VAL A 181 -6.14 -2.20 19.70
CA VAL A 181 -5.69 -1.14 18.78
C VAL A 181 -5.24 -1.73 17.44
N ALA A 182 -4.43 -2.79 17.46
CA ALA A 182 -3.98 -3.44 16.24
C ALA A 182 -5.14 -4.07 15.44
N ALA A 183 -6.10 -4.71 16.11
CA ALA A 183 -7.26 -5.34 15.48
C ALA A 183 -8.19 -4.33 14.80
N HIS A 184 -8.51 -3.21 15.46
CA HIS A 184 -9.30 -2.15 14.85
C HIS A 184 -8.57 -1.55 13.64
N GLY A 185 -7.27 -1.28 13.76
CA GLY A 185 -6.48 -0.80 12.63
C GLY A 185 -6.53 -1.77 11.43
N VAL A 186 -6.47 -3.08 11.68
CA VAL A 186 -6.53 -4.09 10.61
C VAL A 186 -7.86 -4.04 9.89
N VAL A 187 -8.94 -3.98 10.65
CA VAL A 187 -10.28 -3.94 10.07
C VAL A 187 -10.51 -2.62 9.33
N GLU A 188 -10.03 -1.51 9.86
CA GLU A 188 -10.10 -0.20 9.19
C GLU A 188 -9.31 -0.19 7.87
N THR A 189 -8.11 -0.77 7.83
CA THR A 189 -7.33 -0.91 6.59
C THR A 189 -8.04 -1.81 5.56
N LEU A 190 -8.61 -2.94 6.00
CA LEU A 190 -9.20 -3.93 5.10
C LEU A 190 -10.63 -3.62 4.67
N PHE A 191 -11.35 -2.87 5.50
CA PHE A 191 -12.75 -2.47 5.35
C PHE A 191 -12.93 -0.99 5.76
N PRO A 192 -12.32 -0.04 5.02
CA PRO A 192 -12.49 1.38 5.30
C PRO A 192 -13.99 1.74 5.32
N PRO A 193 -14.50 2.36 6.40
CA PRO A 193 -15.93 2.41 6.65
C PRO A 193 -16.70 3.19 5.58
N GLU A 194 -16.15 4.31 5.10
CA GLU A 194 -16.79 5.16 4.10
C GLU A 194 -16.82 4.49 2.72
N GLU A 195 -15.68 3.98 2.26
CA GLU A 195 -15.53 3.29 0.98
C GLU A 195 -16.35 2.00 0.95
N THR A 196 -16.40 1.29 2.07
CA THR A 196 -17.22 0.09 2.20
C THR A 196 -18.70 0.43 2.14
N ALA A 197 -19.16 1.47 2.84
CA ALA A 197 -20.54 1.92 2.78
C ALA A 197 -20.94 2.33 1.35
N LEU A 198 -20.08 3.06 0.64
CA LEU A 198 -20.27 3.40 -0.77
C LEU A 198 -20.32 2.15 -1.67
N SER A 199 -19.45 1.17 -1.42
CA SER A 199 -19.42 -0.08 -2.19
C SER A 199 -20.67 -0.94 -1.98
N LEU A 200 -21.28 -0.88 -0.79
CA LEU A 200 -22.57 -1.53 -0.50
C LEU A 200 -23.76 -0.81 -1.14
N GLN A 201 -23.64 0.49 -1.41
CA GLN A 201 -24.67 1.27 -2.10
C GLN A 201 -24.66 1.06 -3.62
N ASP A 202 -23.52 0.67 -4.20
CA ASP A 202 -23.39 0.37 -5.63
C ASP A 202 -23.79 -1.09 -5.93
N PRO A 203 -24.89 -1.34 -6.67
CA PRO A 203 -25.33 -2.70 -7.01
C PRO A 203 -24.29 -3.51 -7.80
N ALA A 204 -23.32 -2.85 -8.43
CA ALA A 204 -22.22 -3.52 -9.13
C ALA A 204 -21.18 -4.12 -8.17
N THR A 205 -21.03 -3.58 -6.95
CA THR A 205 -20.01 -4.02 -5.99
C THR A 205 -20.57 -4.63 -4.71
N GLU A 206 -21.84 -4.38 -4.39
CA GLU A 206 -22.51 -4.84 -3.17
C GLU A 206 -22.26 -6.32 -2.86
N SER A 207 -22.56 -7.21 -3.82
CA SER A 207 -22.41 -8.66 -3.63
C SER A 207 -20.96 -9.09 -3.34
N ALA A 208 -19.98 -8.43 -3.98
CA ALA A 208 -18.57 -8.71 -3.77
C ALA A 208 -18.10 -8.25 -2.37
N THR A 209 -18.59 -7.09 -1.93
CA THR A 209 -18.29 -6.52 -0.61
C THR A 209 -18.90 -7.36 0.51
N VAL A 210 -20.16 -7.79 0.37
CA VAL A 210 -20.81 -8.73 1.31
C VAL A 210 -20.06 -10.06 1.36
N ALA A 211 -19.65 -10.60 0.21
CA ALA A 211 -18.86 -11.84 0.16
C ALA A 211 -17.50 -11.69 0.87
N ARG A 212 -16.84 -10.54 0.73
CA ARG A 212 -15.58 -10.21 1.41
C ARG A 212 -15.75 -10.18 2.94
N TYR A 213 -16.83 -9.56 3.46
CA TYR A 213 -17.14 -9.58 4.89
C TYR A 213 -17.36 -10.99 5.42
N ARG A 214 -18.20 -11.78 4.74
CA ARG A 214 -18.48 -13.17 5.16
C ARG A 214 -17.21 -14.02 5.16
N ARG A 215 -16.34 -13.82 4.17
CA ARG A 215 -15.05 -14.50 4.07
C ARG A 215 -14.11 -14.10 5.21
N ALA A 216 -13.99 -12.81 5.52
CA ALA A 216 -13.20 -12.33 6.64
C ALA A 216 -13.71 -12.86 7.97
N ALA A 217 -15.03 -12.77 8.23
CA ALA A 217 -15.66 -13.32 9.42
C ALA A 217 -15.35 -14.81 9.60
N GLY A 218 -15.53 -15.62 8.55
CA GLY A 218 -15.19 -17.04 8.59
C GLY A 218 -13.70 -17.32 8.83
N LEU A 219 -12.79 -16.47 8.36
CA LEU A 219 -11.36 -16.59 8.60
C LEU A 219 -10.93 -16.15 10.01
N PHE A 220 -11.65 -15.20 10.60
CA PHE A 220 -11.45 -14.72 11.97
C PHE A 220 -12.20 -15.56 13.01
N GLY A 221 -13.03 -16.53 12.56
CA GLY A 221 -13.83 -17.37 13.45
C GLY A 221 -15.07 -16.66 14.01
N SER A 222 -15.57 -15.64 13.32
CA SER A 222 -16.77 -14.89 13.66
C SER A 222 -17.86 -15.04 12.61
N GLN A 223 -19.03 -14.48 12.89
CA GLN A 223 -20.13 -14.35 11.94
C GLN A 223 -20.58 -12.90 11.92
N VAL A 224 -20.73 -12.36 10.71
CA VAL A 224 -21.13 -10.97 10.47
C VAL A 224 -22.13 -10.96 9.34
N ASP A 225 -23.25 -10.30 9.59
CA ASP A 225 -24.26 -9.96 8.58
C ASP A 225 -24.13 -8.48 8.25
N VAL A 226 -24.08 -8.19 6.95
CA VAL A 226 -24.01 -6.84 6.39
C VAL A 226 -25.04 -6.78 5.27
N ASP A 227 -26.18 -6.15 5.57
CA ASP A 227 -27.30 -6.04 4.63
C ASP A 227 -27.33 -4.66 3.97
N GLY A 228 -26.58 -3.70 4.51
CA GLY A 228 -26.46 -2.36 3.95
C GLY A 228 -25.36 -1.52 4.59
N PRO A 229 -25.19 -0.26 4.15
CA PRO A 229 -24.15 0.64 4.63
C PRO A 229 -24.23 0.93 6.13
N ASP A 230 -25.44 0.94 6.72
CA ASP A 230 -25.64 1.24 8.14
C ASP A 230 -25.08 0.16 9.08
N ASP A 231 -24.85 -1.05 8.58
CA ASP A 231 -24.29 -2.16 9.35
C ASP A 231 -22.76 -2.12 9.46
N VAL A 232 -22.09 -1.34 8.59
CA VAL A 232 -20.62 -1.32 8.47
C VAL A 232 -19.89 -1.08 9.79
N PRO A 233 -20.26 -0.08 10.62
CA PRO A 233 -19.55 0.15 11.89
C PRO A 233 -19.65 -1.07 12.81
N ARG A 234 -20.84 -1.66 12.93
CA ARG A 234 -21.08 -2.83 13.79
C ARG A 234 -20.39 -4.08 13.26
N ALA A 235 -20.35 -4.24 11.95
CA ALA A 235 -19.66 -5.32 11.27
C ALA A 235 -18.15 -5.24 11.53
N ASN A 236 -17.58 -4.04 11.38
CA ASN A 236 -16.17 -3.78 11.66
C ASN A 236 -15.80 -4.05 13.11
N ASP A 237 -16.60 -3.57 14.07
CA ASP A 237 -16.36 -3.84 15.50
C ASP A 237 -16.35 -5.34 15.81
N ARG A 238 -17.28 -6.11 15.24
CA ARG A 238 -17.32 -7.57 15.42
C ARG A 238 -16.12 -8.28 14.80
N LEU A 239 -15.65 -7.83 13.64
CA LEU A 239 -14.42 -8.38 13.03
C LEU A 239 -13.20 -8.05 13.89
N ALA A 240 -13.12 -6.84 14.44
CA ALA A 240 -12.01 -6.41 15.28
C ALA A 240 -11.99 -7.21 16.58
N ASP A 241 -13.13 -7.32 17.27
CA ASP A 241 -13.28 -8.11 18.50
C ASP A 241 -12.84 -9.58 18.31
N ALA A 242 -13.15 -10.18 17.16
CA ALA A 242 -12.75 -11.54 16.84
C ALA A 242 -11.23 -11.72 16.74
N LEU A 243 -10.48 -10.68 16.38
CA LEU A 243 -9.02 -10.70 16.29
C LEU A 243 -8.31 -10.45 17.63
N VAL A 244 -8.98 -9.79 18.58
CA VAL A 244 -8.34 -9.34 19.83
C VAL A 244 -7.74 -10.50 20.62
N ASP A 245 -8.47 -11.61 20.76
CA ASP A 245 -8.00 -12.75 21.56
C ASP A 245 -6.77 -13.41 20.93
N GLU A 246 -6.78 -13.59 19.61
CA GLU A 246 -5.66 -14.15 18.87
C GLU A 246 -4.43 -13.23 18.95
N PHE A 247 -4.60 -11.94 18.66
CA PHE A 247 -3.50 -10.98 18.72
C PHE A 247 -2.95 -10.83 20.13
N ALA A 248 -3.79 -10.81 21.16
CA ALA A 248 -3.33 -10.72 22.54
C ALA A 248 -2.48 -11.93 22.93
N GLY A 249 -2.91 -13.14 22.53
CA GLY A 249 -2.15 -14.37 22.76
C GLY A 249 -0.83 -14.40 22.00
N ASP A 250 -0.84 -14.00 20.72
CA ASP A 250 0.36 -13.97 19.88
C ASP A 250 1.37 -12.93 20.38
N LEU A 251 0.93 -11.70 20.69
CA LEU A 251 1.80 -10.65 21.24
C LEU A 251 2.39 -11.06 22.60
N ALA A 252 1.60 -11.64 23.49
CA ALA A 252 2.07 -12.10 24.80
C ALA A 252 3.09 -13.26 24.69
N SER A 253 3.04 -14.03 23.61
CA SER A 253 3.99 -15.13 23.36
C SER A 253 5.31 -14.66 22.75
N ARG A 254 5.32 -13.52 22.05
CA ARG A 254 6.46 -13.02 21.27
C ARG A 254 7.25 -11.91 21.95
N TYR A 255 6.58 -11.12 22.79
CA TYR A 255 7.18 -9.95 23.41
C TYR A 255 7.22 -10.13 24.92
N ASP A 256 8.29 -9.66 25.56
CA ASP A 256 8.44 -9.73 27.01
C ASP A 256 7.51 -8.75 27.74
N THR A 257 7.16 -7.64 27.10
CA THR A 257 6.29 -6.61 27.68
C THR A 257 5.25 -6.08 26.68
N PRO A 258 4.08 -5.60 27.17
CA PRO A 258 3.09 -4.92 26.34
C PRO A 258 3.65 -3.70 25.60
N ARG A 259 4.62 -3.00 26.21
CA ARG A 259 5.27 -1.84 25.60
C ARG A 259 6.13 -2.23 24.41
N ALA A 260 6.89 -3.32 24.52
CA ALA A 260 7.64 -3.88 23.40
C ALA A 260 6.72 -4.36 22.26
N ALA A 261 5.59 -4.98 22.60
CA ALA A 261 4.56 -5.33 21.62
C ALA A 261 4.00 -4.09 20.91
N ALA A 262 3.64 -3.04 21.66
CA ALA A 262 3.12 -1.80 21.09
C ALA A 262 4.12 -1.10 20.17
N ASP A 263 5.41 -1.11 20.50
CA ASP A 263 6.46 -0.55 19.63
C ASP A 263 6.61 -1.30 18.30
N ALA A 264 6.24 -2.58 18.27
CA ALA A 264 6.26 -3.41 17.07
C ALA A 264 5.01 -3.27 16.18
N VAL A 265 3.94 -2.63 16.67
CA VAL A 265 2.72 -2.40 15.91
C VAL A 265 2.99 -1.43 14.75
N ALA A 266 2.56 -1.81 13.55
CA ALA A 266 2.82 -1.12 12.29
C ALA A 266 1.64 -1.18 11.30
N VAL A 267 0.39 -1.35 11.79
CA VAL A 267 -0.79 -1.53 10.92
C VAL A 267 -0.95 -0.40 9.88
N GLY A 268 -0.63 0.84 10.27
CA GLY A 268 -0.72 2.05 9.43
C GLY A 268 0.36 2.16 8.36
N GLU A 269 1.26 1.19 8.25
CA GLU A 269 2.47 1.28 7.44
C GLU A 269 2.64 0.03 6.55
N VAL A 270 3.02 0.25 5.29
CA VAL A 270 3.51 -0.78 4.38
C VAL A 270 5.00 -0.57 4.19
N ARG A 271 5.79 -1.63 4.43
CA ARG A 271 7.24 -1.59 4.21
C ARG A 271 7.55 -1.97 2.78
N ILE A 272 8.25 -1.09 2.07
CA ILE A 272 8.79 -1.37 0.74
C ILE A 272 10.28 -1.63 0.87
N THR A 273 10.72 -2.77 0.34
CA THR A 273 12.13 -3.14 0.23
C THR A 273 12.52 -3.17 -1.24
N VAL A 274 13.48 -2.34 -1.60
CA VAL A 274 14.08 -2.28 -2.94
C VAL A 274 15.41 -3.00 -2.90
N ARG A 275 15.62 -3.92 -3.84
CA ARG A 275 16.85 -4.68 -4.01
C ARG A 275 17.38 -4.43 -5.41
N ALA A 276 18.66 -4.11 -5.54
CA ALA A 276 19.32 -3.91 -6.83
C ALA A 276 20.61 -4.74 -6.92
N TRP A 277 20.88 -5.34 -8.09
CA TRP A 277 22.07 -6.13 -8.38
C TRP A 277 22.40 -6.12 -9.89
N GLU A 278 23.62 -6.53 -10.24
CA GLU A 278 24.06 -6.68 -11.64
C GLU A 278 23.63 -8.03 -12.23
N ARG A 279 23.46 -8.07 -13.55
CA ARG A 279 23.08 -9.30 -14.28
C ARG A 279 24.27 -10.18 -14.62
#